data_AF-X0WQD2-F1
#
_entry.id   AF-X0WQD2-F1
#
_cell.length_a   1.000
_cell.length_b   1.000
_cell.length_c   1.000
_cell.angle_alpha   90.00
_cell.angle_beta   90.00
_cell.angle_gamma   90.00
#
_symmetry.space_group_name_H-M   'P 1'
#
loop_
_entity.id
_entity.type
_entity.pdbx_description
1 polymer ?
#
loop_
_entity_poly.entity_id
_entity_poly.type
_entity_poly.pdbx_seq_one_letter_code
_entity_poly.pdbx_strand_id
1 'polypeptide(L)' 'MLKEITIQTNTQTQILDITAQVQKVVRESGIIEGLCCVFVPHTTAGVTINENAD' A
#
# COMPACT_ATOMS: atom_id res chain seq x y z
N MET A 1 -6.39 -12.06 6.46
CA MET A 1 -7.32 -11.54 5.44
C MET A 1 -6.48 -11.10 4.25
N LEU A 2 -6.86 -11.46 3.02
CA LEU A 2 -6.21 -10.95 1.81
C LEU A 2 -7.11 -9.88 1.19
N LYS A 3 -6.55 -8.72 0.87
CA LYS A 3 -7.24 -7.64 0.15
C LYS A 3 -6.35 -7.11 -0.96
N GLU A 4 -6.99 -6.82 -2.09
CA GLU A 4 -6.35 -6.24 -3.25
C GLU A 4 -6.66 -4.75 -3.29
N ILE A 5 -5.64 -3.94 -3.58
CA ILE A 5 -5.75 -2.50 -3.81
C ILE A 5 -5.20 -2.25 -5.22
N THR A 6 -6.03 -1.71 -6.11
CA THR A 6 -5.59 -1.33 -7.46
C THR A 6 -4.96 0.04 -7.44
N ILE A 7 -3.73 0.15 -7.94
CA ILE A 7 -3.00 1.40 -8.08
C ILE A 7 -2.81 1.70 -9.56
N GLN A 8 -3.28 2.86 -10.00
CA GLN A 8 -3.09 3.35 -11.37
C GLN A 8 -1.90 4.31 -11.41
N THR A 9 -0.94 4.03 -12.28
CA THR A 9 0.18 4.94 -12.58
C THR A 9 -0.08 5.69 -13.88
N ASN A 10 0.41 6.93 -13.98
CA ASN A 10 0.21 7.80 -15.15
C ASN A 10 1.53 8.13 -15.88
N THR A 11 2.67 7.78 -15.28
CA THR A 11 4.02 8.03 -15.82
C THR A 11 4.91 6.80 -15.66
N GLN A 12 6.01 6.74 -16.42
CA GLN A 12 6.96 5.62 -16.37
C GLN A 12 7.56 5.41 -14.98
N THR A 13 7.89 6.50 -14.28
CA THR A 13 8.36 6.50 -12.90
C THR A 13 7.44 7.40 -12.09
N GLN A 14 6.90 6.88 -10.99
CA GLN A 14 5.96 7.60 -10.13
C GLN A 14 6.08 7.08 -8.70
N ILE A 15 6.05 7.99 -7.72
CA ILE A 15 5.84 7.65 -6.31
C ILE A 15 4.40 8.01 -5.98
N LEU A 16 3.64 7.04 -5.48
CA LEU A 16 2.25 7.20 -5.07
C LEU A 16 2.14 6.85 -3.58
N ASP A 17 1.60 7.77 -2.79
CA ASP A 17 1.25 7.47 -1.41
C ASP A 17 0.00 6.59 -1.38
N ILE A 18 0.13 5.40 -0.76
CA ILE A 18 -0.95 4.43 -0.58
C ILE A 18 -1.38 4.27 0.88
N THR A 19 -0.88 5.13 1.77
CA THR A 19 -1.07 5.02 3.23
C THR A 19 -2.55 5.01 3.61
N ALA A 20 -3.35 5.88 3.01
CA ALA A 20 -4.79 5.96 3.30
C ALA A 20 -5.54 4.68 2.88
N GLN A 21 -5.19 4.10 1.73
CA GLN A 21 -5.79 2.87 1.21
C GLN A 21 -5.43 1.68 2.11
N VAL A 22 -4.17 1.58 2.54
CA VAL A 22 -3.71 0.54 3.47
C VAL A 22 -4.39 0.70 4.83
N GLN A 23 -4.47 1.91 5.38
CA GLN A 23 -5.16 2.19 6.64
C GLN A 23 -6.64 1.81 6.60
N LYS A 24 -7.32 2.08 5.48
CA LYS A 24 -8.71 1.67 5.27
C LYS A 24 -8.86 0.15 5.35
N VAL A 25 -8.00 -0.61 4.66
CA VAL A 25 -8.02 -2.08 4.70
C VAL A 25 -7.75 -2.61 6.11
N VAL A 26 -6.79 -2.04 6.84
CA VAL A 26 -6.50 -2.43 8.23
C VAL A 26 -7.71 -2.16 9.13
N ARG A 27 -8.35 -0.99 9.03
CA ARG A 27 -9.56 -0.66 9.80
C ARG A 27 -10.71 -1.61 9.49
N GLU A 28 -10.96 -1.90 8.22
CA GLU A 28 -12.02 -2.83 7.77
C GLU A 28 -11.76 -4.28 8.22
N SER A 29 -10.51 -4.64 8.49
CA SER A 29 -10.17 -5.99 8.97
C SER A 29 -10.65 -6.26 10.41
N GLY A 30 -10.86 -5.21 11.23
CA GLY A 30 -11.19 -5.35 12.65
C GLY A 30 -10.09 -5.95 13.52
N ILE A 31 -8.90 -6.21 12.97
CA ILE A 31 -7.74 -6.75 13.70
C ILE A 31 -7.16 -5.64 14.59
N ILE A 32 -7.06 -5.92 15.89
CA ILE A 32 -6.52 -4.97 16.88
C ILE A 32 -5.00 -5.10 17.02
N GLU A 33 -4.47 -6.32 16.91
CA GLU A 33 -3.04 -6.62 17.03
C GLU A 33 -2.62 -7.67 16.01
N GLY A 34 -1.50 -7.42 15.30
CA GLY A 34 -0.98 -8.32 14.29
C GLY A 34 -0.01 -7.65 13.32
N LEU A 35 0.19 -8.30 12.17
CA LEU A 35 1.08 -7.82 11.10
C LEU A 35 0.26 -7.45 9.86
N CYS A 36 0.54 -6.28 9.28
CA CYS A 36 0.08 -5.90 7.95
C CYS A 36 1.22 -6.15 6.95
N CYS A 37 1.06 -7.13 6.06
CA CYS A 37 1.99 -7.39 4.97
C CYS A 37 1.48 -6.71 3.70
N VAL A 38 2.26 -5.76 3.16
CA VAL A 38 1.99 -5.14 1.85
C VAL A 38 2.92 -5.76 0.84
N PHE A 39 2.35 -6.35 -0.21
CA PHE A 39 3.08 -7.07 -1.23
C PHE A 39 2.66 -6.60 -2.62
N VAL A 40 3.64 -6.43 -3.50
CA VAL A 40 3.43 -6.04 -4.90
C VAL A 40 3.75 -7.25 -5.79
N PRO A 41 2.76 -7.87 -6.46
CA PRO A 41 2.97 -9.06 -7.30
C PRO A 41 3.52 -8.71 -8.70
N HIS A 42 4.42 -7.72 -8.79
CA HIS A 42 5.00 -7.24 -10.05
C HIS A 42 6.51 -7.13 -9.95
N THR A 43 7.22 -7.41 -11.05
CA THR A 43 8.68 -7.37 -11.11
C THR A 43 9.24 -5.97 -11.40
N THR A 44 8.40 -5.04 -11.83
CA THR A 44 8.77 -3.68 -12.26
C THR A 44 8.19 -2.58 -11.36
N ALA A 45 7.59 -2.95 -10.23
CA ALA A 45 7.07 -2.04 -9.21
C ALA A 45 7.45 -2.55 -7.82
N GLY A 46 7.51 -1.65 -6.85
CA GLY A 46 7.84 -1.99 -5.47
C GLY A 46 7.03 -1.17 -4.48
N VAL A 47 7.11 -1.58 -3.22
CA VAL A 47 6.61 -0.80 -2.09
C VAL A 47 7.80 -0.42 -1.22
N THR A 48 7.81 0.82 -0.75
CA THR A 48 8.81 1.32 0.19
C THR A 48 8.13 2.16 1.26
N ILE A 49 8.80 2.34 2.39
CA ILE A 49 8.38 3.23 3.46
C ILE A 49 9.41 4.34 3.55
N ASN A 50 8.96 5.58 3.49
CA ASN A 50 9.80 6.76 3.65
C ASN A 50 8.99 7.88 4.33
N GLU A 51 9.67 8.97 4.71
CA GLU A 51 9.03 10.18 5.21
C GLU A 51 8.15 10.81 4.11
N ASN A 52 6.95 11.24 4.51
CA ASN A 52 6.03 12.01 3.66
C ASN A 52 5.91 13.44 4.19
N ALA A 53 7.05 14.10 4.35
CA ALA A 53 7.15 15.48 4.81
C ALA A 53 7.88 16.30 3.75
N ASP A 54 7.16 17.29 3.21
CA ASP A 54 7.62 18.50 2.52
C ASP A 54 6.42 19.44 2.35
#